data_AF-A0A8C3FEF9-F1
#
_entry.id   AF-A0A8C3FEF9-F1
#
_cell.length_a   1.000
_cell.length_b   1.000
_cell.length_c   1.000
_cell.angle_alpha   90.00
_cell.angle_beta   90.00
_cell.angle_gamma   90.00
#
_symmetry.space_group_name_H-M   'P 1'
#
loop_
_entity.id
_entity.type
_entity.pdbx_description
1 polymer ?
#
loop_
_entity_poly.entity_id
_entity_poly.type
_entity_poly.pdbx_seq_one_letter_code
_entity_poly.pdbx_strand_id
1 'polypeptide(L)'
;MSSKEGSGGFRKRKHDNFPHGQRKDEKNNVNSSSSLMVSFKSFQLELDTRHDKYERLVKLSRDITIESKRTIFLLHRITSDPNGEEILNESEAKLEAVRQKIKQVAQELIGEDMYQFHRAISPGLQEYVEAVSFQYFIKTRSLISVKEINKQLIFTVEDKEEETNTPSSNPHDEQLCTWSLKALASRWEGAAPSS
;
A
#
# COMPACT_ATOMS: atom_id res chain seq x y z
N MET A 1 56.23 -8.50 31.73
CA MET A 1 54.81 -8.23 32.02
C MET A 1 54.00 -8.74 30.84
N SER A 2 53.05 -9.62 31.12
CA SER A 2 52.22 -10.35 30.15
C SER A 2 51.08 -9.46 29.65
N SER A 3 50.76 -9.51 28.35
CA SER A 3 49.48 -9.01 27.82
C SER A 3 49.05 -9.83 26.60
N LYS A 4 48.44 -10.95 26.96
CA LYS A 4 47.33 -11.71 26.37
C LYS A 4 46.80 -11.33 24.98
N GLU A 5 46.73 -12.37 24.15
CA GLU A 5 45.98 -12.53 22.91
C GLU A 5 44.45 -12.35 23.10
N GLY A 6 43.78 -12.01 22.00
CA GLY A 6 42.32 -12.06 21.89
C GLY A 6 41.88 -12.28 20.45
N SER A 7 41.96 -13.53 19.94
CA SER A 7 41.35 -13.91 18.67
C SER A 7 39.85 -14.14 18.87
N GLY A 8 39.02 -13.38 18.16
CA GLY A 8 37.57 -13.54 18.15
C GLY A 8 37.16 -14.75 17.32
N GLY A 9 37.04 -15.92 17.97
CA GLY A 9 36.61 -17.16 17.33
C GLY A 9 35.12 -17.15 16.93
N PHE A 10 34.85 -17.42 15.66
CA PHE A 10 33.52 -17.76 15.14
C PHE A 10 32.99 -19.03 15.84
N ARG A 11 31.98 -18.87 16.71
CA ARG A 11 31.28 -20.00 17.33
C ARG A 11 30.28 -20.61 16.34
N LYS A 12 30.66 -21.69 15.66
CA LYS A 12 29.72 -22.61 14.99
C LYS A 12 28.74 -23.15 16.04
N ARG A 13 27.45 -22.81 15.91
CA ARG A 13 26.39 -23.43 16.72
C ARG A 13 26.27 -24.90 16.33
N LYS A 14 26.43 -25.78 17.31
CA LYS A 14 26.23 -27.22 17.22
C LYS A 14 24.71 -27.45 17.08
N HIS A 15 24.28 -28.07 15.99
CA HIS A 15 22.87 -28.42 15.79
C HIS A 15 22.59 -29.66 16.66
N ASP A 16 21.83 -29.49 17.74
CA ASP A 16 21.37 -30.62 18.54
C ASP A 16 20.34 -31.40 17.72
N ASN A 17 20.74 -32.60 17.31
CA ASN A 17 19.93 -33.51 16.51
C ASN A 17 18.92 -34.20 17.44
N PHE A 18 17.76 -33.58 17.65
CA PHE A 18 16.65 -34.23 18.35
C PHE A 18 16.15 -35.40 17.50
N PRO A 19 16.07 -36.63 18.04
CA PRO A 19 15.50 -37.75 17.32
C PRO A 19 14.03 -37.45 17.03
N HIS A 20 13.70 -37.42 15.75
CA HIS A 20 12.34 -37.33 15.25
C HIS A 20 11.63 -38.64 15.58
N GLY A 21 11.09 -38.73 16.80
CA GLY A 21 10.20 -39.82 17.17
C GLY A 21 9.03 -39.80 16.20
N GLN A 22 8.89 -40.86 15.41
CA GLN A 22 7.73 -41.10 14.57
C GLN A 22 6.49 -41.10 15.47
N ARG A 23 5.84 -39.94 15.59
CA ARG A 23 4.47 -39.88 16.05
C ARG A 23 3.69 -40.67 15.01
N LYS A 24 3.21 -41.84 15.42
CA LYS A 24 2.27 -42.64 14.69
C LYS A 24 1.09 -41.72 14.38
N ASP A 25 0.98 -41.29 13.13
CA ASP A 25 -0.16 -40.54 12.64
C ASP A 25 -1.38 -41.46 12.74
N GLU A 26 -2.04 -41.42 13.90
CA GLU A 26 -3.42 -41.89 14.01
C GLU A 26 -4.24 -40.97 13.10
N LYS A 27 -4.35 -41.44 11.86
CA LYS A 27 -5.17 -40.88 10.79
C LYS A 27 -6.63 -41.08 11.20
N ASN A 28 -7.05 -40.32 12.22
CA ASN A 28 -8.45 -40.18 12.58
C ASN A 28 -9.18 -39.79 11.31
N ASN A 29 -10.05 -40.68 10.86
CA ASN A 29 -10.84 -40.52 9.65
C ASN A 29 -11.86 -39.39 9.90
N VAL A 30 -11.37 -38.14 9.84
CA VAL A 30 -12.21 -36.95 9.97
C VAL A 30 -13.13 -36.96 8.76
N ASN A 31 -14.41 -37.19 9.01
CA ASN A 31 -15.42 -37.25 7.95
C ASN A 31 -15.42 -35.91 7.19
N SER A 32 -14.83 -35.93 5.99
CA SER A 32 -14.56 -34.74 5.15
C SER A 32 -15.84 -34.02 4.69
N SER A 33 -16.99 -34.68 4.86
CA SER A 33 -18.35 -34.18 4.59
C SER A 33 -19.09 -33.67 5.83
N SER A 34 -18.47 -33.66 7.01
CA SER A 34 -19.09 -33.04 8.19
C SER A 34 -19.31 -31.54 7.96
N SER A 35 -20.46 -31.03 8.40
CA SER A 35 -20.83 -29.60 8.29
C SER A 35 -19.72 -28.68 8.84
N LEU A 36 -19.04 -29.12 9.89
CA LEU A 36 -17.88 -28.42 10.46
C LEU A 36 -16.72 -28.33 9.46
N MET A 37 -16.33 -29.43 8.82
CA MET A 37 -15.23 -29.43 7.83
C MET A 37 -15.56 -28.59 6.59
N VAL A 38 -16.82 -28.56 6.16
CA VAL A 38 -17.26 -27.66 5.07
C VAL A 38 -17.11 -26.19 5.47
N SER A 39 -17.50 -25.86 6.71
CA SER A 39 -17.35 -24.48 7.25
C SER A 39 -15.88 -24.06 7.31
N PHE A 40 -15.00 -24.93 7.82
CA PHE A 40 -13.56 -24.63 7.86
C PHE A 40 -12.94 -24.43 6.47
N LYS A 41 -13.39 -25.18 5.45
CA LYS A 41 -12.96 -24.95 4.05
C LYS A 41 -13.42 -23.58 3.54
N SER A 42 -14.62 -23.15 3.88
CA SER A 42 -15.11 -21.81 3.54
C SER A 42 -14.28 -20.71 4.22
N PHE A 43 -13.99 -20.87 5.51
CA PHE A 43 -13.14 -19.93 6.23
C PHE A 43 -11.73 -19.89 5.65
N GLN A 44 -11.14 -21.04 5.33
CA GLN A 44 -9.84 -21.10 4.67
C GLN A 44 -9.84 -20.28 3.37
N LEU A 45 -10.82 -20.49 2.50
CA LEU A 45 -10.92 -19.76 1.23
C LEU A 45 -11.02 -18.25 1.43
N GLU A 46 -11.81 -17.81 2.42
CA GLU A 46 -11.95 -16.39 2.76
C GLU A 46 -10.63 -15.80 3.30
N LEU A 47 -9.95 -16.52 4.19
CA LEU A 47 -8.66 -16.11 4.75
C LEU A 47 -7.58 -16.01 3.67
N ASP A 48 -7.49 -17.02 2.79
CA ASP A 48 -6.51 -17.08 1.70
C ASP A 48 -6.75 -15.93 0.71
N THR A 49 -8.00 -15.72 0.29
CA THR A 49 -8.39 -14.62 -0.63
C THR A 49 -8.02 -13.25 -0.04
N ARG A 50 -8.28 -13.06 1.26
CA ARG A 50 -7.94 -11.82 1.96
C ARG A 50 -6.43 -11.63 2.10
N HIS A 51 -5.69 -12.69 2.37
CA HIS A 51 -4.23 -12.64 2.46
C HIS A 51 -3.60 -12.29 1.10
N ASP A 52 -4.07 -12.91 0.01
CA ASP A 52 -3.60 -12.61 -1.34
C ASP A 52 -3.84 -11.14 -1.71
N LYS A 53 -5.01 -10.60 -1.36
CA LYS A 53 -5.32 -9.17 -1.53
C LYS A 53 -4.38 -8.28 -0.72
N TYR A 54 -4.14 -8.61 0.54
CA TYR A 54 -3.21 -7.87 1.40
C TYR A 54 -1.80 -7.81 0.78
N GLU A 55 -1.30 -8.94 0.27
CA GLU A 55 0.01 -9.00 -0.39
C GLU A 55 0.07 -8.16 -1.67
N ARG A 56 -1.01 -8.13 -2.49
CA ARG A 56 -1.09 -7.23 -3.66
C ARG A 56 -1.04 -5.76 -3.24
N LEU A 57 -1.76 -5.39 -2.19
CA LEU A 57 -1.76 -4.03 -1.65
C LEU A 57 -0.41 -3.61 -1.09
N VAL A 58 0.31 -4.51 -0.39
CA VAL A 58 1.66 -4.25 0.12
C VAL A 58 2.63 -3.98 -1.04
N LYS A 59 2.53 -4.73 -2.15
CA LYS A 59 3.36 -4.50 -3.34
C LYS A 59 3.10 -3.12 -3.95
N LEU A 60 1.84 -2.77 -4.17
CA LEU A 60 1.46 -1.44 -4.67
C LEU A 60 1.94 -0.31 -3.75
N SER A 61 1.76 -0.46 -2.44
CA SER A 61 2.21 0.48 -1.42
C SER A 61 3.72 0.69 -1.43
N ARG A 62 4.50 -0.38 -1.64
CA ARG A 62 5.95 -0.31 -1.79
C ARG A 62 6.34 0.46 -3.05
N ASP A 63 5.66 0.22 -4.17
CA ASP A 63 5.95 0.91 -5.42
C ASP A 63 5.61 2.41 -5.35
N ILE A 64 4.47 2.76 -4.74
CA ILE A 64 4.09 4.13 -4.41
C ILE A 64 5.17 4.80 -3.54
N THR A 65 5.64 4.10 -2.50
CA THR A 65 6.70 4.60 -1.60
C THR A 65 7.98 4.91 -2.37
N ILE A 66 8.45 3.98 -3.21
CA ILE A 66 9.70 4.12 -3.97
C ILE A 66 9.60 5.32 -4.93
N GLU A 67 8.52 5.43 -5.69
CA GLU A 67 8.36 6.53 -6.65
C GLU A 67 8.15 7.89 -5.97
N SER A 68 7.43 7.93 -4.85
CA SER A 68 7.26 9.16 -4.07
C SER A 68 8.60 9.65 -3.51
N LYS A 69 9.42 8.76 -2.94
CA LYS A 69 10.78 9.11 -2.49
C LYS A 69 11.67 9.60 -3.63
N ARG A 70 11.65 8.92 -4.78
CA ARG A 70 12.39 9.37 -5.97
C ARG A 70 11.98 10.77 -6.40
N THR A 71 10.69 11.08 -6.31
CA THR A 71 10.14 12.40 -6.60
C THR A 71 10.63 13.44 -5.58
N ILE A 72 10.63 13.13 -4.28
CA ILE A 72 11.17 14.01 -3.22
C ILE A 72 12.66 14.31 -3.47
N PHE A 73 13.48 13.28 -3.76
CA PHE A 73 14.90 13.47 -4.09
C PHE A 73 15.13 14.27 -5.38
N LEU A 74 14.25 14.13 -6.37
CA LEU A 74 14.28 14.96 -7.58
C LEU A 74 14.02 16.43 -7.23
N LEU A 75 12.98 16.70 -6.44
CA LEU A 75 12.59 18.05 -6.02
C LEU A 75 13.66 18.76 -5.18
N HIS A 76 14.46 18.01 -4.41
CA HIS A 76 15.59 18.59 -3.67
C HIS A 76 16.65 19.25 -4.56
N ARG A 77 16.74 18.89 -5.85
CA ARG A 77 17.73 19.46 -6.77
C ARG A 77 17.39 20.86 -7.25
N ILE A 78 16.15 21.32 -7.03
CA ILE A 78 15.65 22.58 -7.60
C ILE A 78 16.43 23.82 -7.12
N THR A 79 17.04 23.77 -5.93
CA THR A 79 17.85 24.88 -5.40
C THR A 79 19.21 24.99 -6.08
N SER A 80 19.68 23.92 -6.73
CA SER A 80 21.03 23.80 -7.30
C SER A 80 21.05 23.83 -8.82
N ASP A 81 19.90 23.67 -9.48
CA ASP A 81 19.77 23.59 -10.92
C ASP A 81 19.12 24.86 -11.49
N PRO A 82 19.71 25.54 -12.49
CA PRO A 82 19.05 26.66 -13.17
C PRO A 82 17.74 26.26 -13.87
N ASN A 83 17.48 24.96 -14.07
CA ASN A 83 16.34 24.44 -14.81
C ASN A 83 15.21 23.91 -13.91
N GLY A 84 14.77 24.73 -12.96
CA GLY A 84 13.76 24.33 -11.99
C GLY A 84 12.40 23.96 -12.58
N GLU A 85 12.03 24.52 -13.74
CA GLU A 85 10.76 24.22 -14.41
C GLU A 85 10.73 22.80 -14.99
N GLU A 86 11.81 22.35 -15.61
CA GLU A 86 11.92 20.96 -16.11
C GLU A 86 11.83 19.95 -14.97
N ILE A 87 12.48 20.22 -13.83
CA ILE A 87 12.39 19.38 -12.63
C ILE A 87 10.94 19.29 -12.13
N LEU A 88 10.21 20.42 -12.13
CA LEU A 88 8.81 20.44 -11.71
C LEU A 88 7.94 19.63 -12.67
N ASN A 89 8.14 19.74 -13.98
CA ASN A 89 7.41 18.97 -14.99
C ASN A 89 7.70 17.46 -14.88
N GLU A 90 8.98 17.08 -14.72
CA GLU A 90 9.37 15.68 -14.50
C GLU A 90 8.75 15.13 -13.21
N SER A 91 8.76 15.92 -12.13
CA SER A 91 8.15 15.52 -10.85
C SER A 91 6.64 15.32 -10.97
N GLU A 92 5.95 16.14 -11.78
CA GLU A 92 4.51 15.99 -12.01
C GLU A 92 4.18 14.69 -12.76
N ALA A 93 4.96 14.36 -13.79
CA ALA A 93 4.78 13.09 -14.51
C ALA A 93 4.99 11.87 -13.60
N LYS A 94 5.96 11.94 -12.67
CA LYS A 94 6.17 10.90 -11.66
C LYS A 94 5.01 10.82 -10.66
N LEU A 95 4.48 11.95 -10.19
CA LEU A 95 3.31 11.98 -9.31
C LEU A 95 2.06 11.42 -9.99
N GLU A 96 1.89 11.66 -11.29
CA GLU A 96 0.81 11.05 -12.06
C GLU A 96 0.94 9.52 -12.08
N ALA A 97 2.14 8.99 -12.34
CA ALA A 97 2.39 7.56 -12.26
C ALA A 97 2.17 6.97 -10.85
N VAL A 98 2.32 7.77 -9.79
CA VAL A 98 1.95 7.38 -8.42
C VAL A 98 0.43 7.37 -8.24
N ARG A 99 -0.29 8.39 -8.73
CA ARG A 99 -1.77 8.45 -8.70
C ARG A 99 -2.39 7.24 -9.41
N GLN A 100 -1.82 6.80 -10.53
CA GLN A 100 -2.27 5.58 -11.21
C GLN A 100 -2.08 4.31 -10.37
N LYS A 101 -1.03 4.21 -9.56
CA LYS A 101 -0.89 3.08 -8.60
C LYS A 101 -1.90 3.18 -7.45
N ILE A 102 -2.20 4.40 -6.99
CA ILE A 102 -3.24 4.64 -5.99
C ILE A 102 -4.62 4.25 -6.55
N LYS A 103 -4.87 4.47 -7.85
CA LYS A 103 -6.07 3.97 -8.54
C LYS A 103 -6.16 2.43 -8.52
N GLN A 104 -5.05 1.73 -8.71
CA GLN A 104 -5.03 0.26 -8.59
C GLN A 104 -5.31 -0.20 -7.15
N VAL A 105 -4.75 0.49 -6.16
CA VAL A 105 -5.09 0.27 -4.73
C VAL A 105 -6.58 0.47 -4.50
N ALA A 106 -7.16 1.52 -5.07
CA ALA A 106 -8.58 1.83 -4.95
C ALA A 106 -9.46 0.71 -5.54
N GLN A 107 -9.05 0.14 -6.68
CA GLN A 107 -9.76 -0.97 -7.33
C GLN A 107 -9.71 -2.26 -6.50
N GLU A 108 -8.58 -2.59 -5.89
CA GLU A 108 -8.43 -3.77 -5.02
C GLU A 108 -9.29 -3.72 -3.75
N LEU A 109 -9.71 -2.53 -3.35
CA LEU A 109 -10.43 -2.26 -2.11
C LEU A 109 -11.93 -1.98 -2.31
N ILE A 110 -12.44 -2.10 -3.53
CA ILE A 110 -13.87 -1.97 -3.81
C ILE A 110 -14.64 -3.07 -3.06
N GLY A 111 -15.62 -2.66 -2.26
CA GLY A 111 -16.45 -3.58 -1.47
C GLY A 111 -15.77 -4.16 -0.22
N GLU A 112 -14.57 -3.69 0.11
CA GLU A 112 -13.82 -4.15 1.28
C GLU A 112 -13.88 -3.16 2.46
N ASP A 113 -13.73 -3.68 3.67
CA ASP A 113 -13.51 -2.84 4.84
C ASP A 113 -12.07 -2.29 4.84
N MET A 114 -11.94 -0.99 4.56
CA MET A 114 -10.65 -0.30 4.51
C MET A 114 -9.83 -0.44 5.80
N TYR A 115 -10.45 -0.55 6.97
CA TYR A 115 -9.70 -0.65 8.22
C TYR A 115 -8.86 -1.93 8.31
N GLN A 116 -9.27 -3.00 7.60
CA GLN A 116 -8.52 -4.26 7.55
C GLN A 116 -7.24 -4.15 6.73
N PHE A 117 -7.25 -3.32 5.69
CA PHE A 117 -6.14 -3.19 4.74
C PHE A 117 -5.33 -1.89 4.90
N HIS A 118 -5.78 -0.97 5.74
CA HIS A 118 -5.11 0.31 6.00
C HIS A 118 -3.61 0.15 6.27
N ARG A 119 -3.21 -0.87 7.03
CA ARG A 119 -1.79 -1.14 7.36
C ARG A 119 -0.94 -1.50 6.13
N ALA A 120 -1.51 -2.13 5.10
CA ALA A 120 -0.79 -2.45 3.88
C ALA A 120 -0.42 -1.19 3.09
N ILE A 121 -1.31 -0.20 3.05
CA ILE A 121 -1.22 0.96 2.15
C ILE A 121 -0.73 2.24 2.82
N SER A 122 -0.85 2.36 4.15
CA SER A 122 -0.54 3.58 4.89
C SER A 122 0.88 4.12 4.65
N PRO A 123 1.95 3.30 4.55
CA PRO A 123 3.29 3.82 4.28
C PRO A 123 3.38 4.53 2.92
N GLY A 124 2.85 3.91 1.85
CA GLY A 124 2.86 4.52 0.52
C GLY A 124 2.05 5.82 0.46
N LEU A 125 0.89 5.86 1.12
CA LEU A 125 0.07 7.07 1.13
C LEU A 125 0.73 8.24 1.89
N GLN A 126 1.44 7.97 2.97
CA GLN A 126 2.18 9.01 3.70
C GLN A 126 3.26 9.64 2.82
N GLU A 127 4.02 8.81 2.10
CA GLU A 127 5.10 9.23 1.22
C GLU A 127 4.55 10.00 0.01
N TYR A 128 3.41 9.58 -0.56
CA TYR A 128 2.72 10.33 -1.60
C TYR A 128 2.29 11.73 -1.11
N VAL A 129 1.68 11.81 0.09
CA VAL A 129 1.28 13.09 0.70
C VAL A 129 2.48 13.99 0.92
N GLU A 130 3.61 13.46 1.38
CA GLU A 130 4.86 14.20 1.51
C GLU A 130 5.34 14.75 0.15
N ALA A 131 5.37 13.91 -0.88
CA ALA A 131 5.83 14.30 -2.22
C ALA A 131 4.96 15.40 -2.86
N VAL A 132 3.62 15.25 -2.84
CA VAL A 132 2.72 16.28 -3.39
C VAL A 132 2.77 17.57 -2.59
N SER A 133 2.88 17.48 -1.27
CA SER A 133 2.98 18.66 -0.41
C SER A 133 4.29 19.41 -0.65
N PHE A 134 5.40 18.69 -0.82
CA PHE A 134 6.69 19.29 -1.09
C PHE A 134 6.72 19.97 -2.46
N GLN A 135 6.21 19.31 -3.51
CA GLN A 135 6.10 19.90 -4.84
C GLN A 135 5.22 21.16 -4.83
N TYR A 136 4.06 21.09 -4.17
CA TYR A 136 3.13 22.21 -4.05
C TYR A 136 3.75 23.39 -3.28
N PHE A 137 4.49 23.11 -2.21
CA PHE A 137 5.22 24.13 -1.45
C PHE A 137 6.29 24.82 -2.29
N ILE A 138 7.04 24.07 -3.11
CA ILE A 138 8.02 24.65 -4.02
C ILE A 138 7.35 25.62 -5.00
N LYS A 139 6.21 25.22 -5.60
CA LYS A 139 5.45 26.00 -6.58
C LYS A 139 4.79 27.26 -5.97
N THR A 140 4.22 27.15 -4.77
CA THR A 140 3.29 28.18 -4.24
C THR A 140 3.76 28.85 -2.95
N ARG A 141 4.80 28.31 -2.29
CA ARG A 141 5.23 28.68 -0.93
C ARG A 141 4.12 28.59 0.12
N SER A 142 3.16 27.69 -0.10
CA SER A 142 2.05 27.42 0.82
C SER A 142 1.83 25.92 1.00
N LEU A 143 1.05 25.53 2.02
CA LEU A 143 0.73 24.14 2.29
C LEU A 143 -0.54 23.72 1.53
N ILE A 144 -0.47 22.58 0.83
CA ILE A 144 -1.64 22.00 0.15
C ILE A 144 -2.68 21.52 1.17
N SER A 145 -3.96 21.72 0.89
CA SER A 145 -5.02 21.21 1.76
C SER A 145 -5.32 19.73 1.49
N VAL A 146 -5.78 19.01 2.51
CA VAL A 146 -6.25 17.62 2.37
C VAL A 146 -7.37 17.51 1.32
N LYS A 147 -8.23 18.53 1.22
CA LYS A 147 -9.29 18.57 0.20
C LYS A 147 -8.70 18.60 -1.21
N GLU A 148 -7.62 19.34 -1.43
CA GLU A 148 -6.97 19.45 -2.73
C GLU A 148 -6.23 18.17 -3.11
N ILE A 149 -5.56 17.52 -2.15
CA ILE A 149 -4.99 16.17 -2.36
C ILE A 149 -6.09 15.18 -2.75
N ASN A 150 -7.20 15.17 -2.02
CA ASN A 150 -8.31 14.25 -2.30
C ASN A 150 -8.90 14.43 -3.70
N LYS A 151 -9.00 15.66 -4.22
CA LYS A 151 -9.49 15.90 -5.58
C LYS A 151 -8.62 15.23 -6.64
N GLN A 152 -7.31 15.15 -6.40
CA GLN A 152 -6.37 14.47 -7.29
C GLN A 152 -6.49 12.94 -7.25
N LEU A 153 -7.24 12.40 -6.29
CA LEU A 153 -7.44 10.96 -6.07
C LEU A 153 -8.89 10.52 -6.34
N ILE A 154 -9.68 11.35 -7.02
CA ILE A 154 -10.99 10.96 -7.53
C ILE A 154 -10.76 10.33 -8.91
N PHE A 155 -11.13 9.06 -9.05
CA PHE A 155 -10.99 8.31 -10.29
C PHE A 155 -12.38 7.93 -10.80
N THR A 156 -12.71 8.27 -12.04
CA THR A 156 -13.93 7.80 -12.71
C THR A 156 -13.69 6.42 -13.33
N VAL A 157 -14.77 5.65 -13.50
CA VAL A 157 -14.71 4.27 -14.01
C VAL A 157 -14.56 4.25 -15.54
N GLU A 158 -14.73 5.40 -16.21
CA GLU A 158 -14.77 5.55 -17.67
C GLU A 158 -13.44 5.26 -18.39
N ASP A 159 -12.31 5.16 -17.68
CA ASP A 159 -10.99 4.86 -18.28
C ASP A 159 -10.82 3.37 -18.69
N LYS A 160 -11.91 2.67 -19.00
CA LYS A 160 -11.91 1.23 -19.35
C LYS A 160 -12.17 0.92 -20.82
N GLU A 161 -12.39 1.90 -21.69
CA GLU A 161 -12.81 1.61 -23.06
C GLU A 161 -11.82 2.08 -24.13
N GLU A 162 -10.79 1.28 -24.37
CA GLU A 162 -10.31 1.01 -25.73
C GLU A 162 -10.13 -0.51 -25.88
N GLU A 163 -11.25 -1.22 -26.10
CA GLU A 163 -11.42 -2.19 -27.18
C GLU A 163 -12.78 -2.93 -27.05
N THR A 164 -13.54 -2.85 -28.14
CA THR A 164 -14.76 -3.60 -28.53
C THR A 164 -16.14 -2.93 -28.29
N ASN A 165 -16.76 -2.62 -29.44
CA ASN A 165 -18.03 -1.93 -29.68
C ASN A 165 -19.27 -2.73 -29.21
N THR A 166 -20.23 -2.10 -28.51
CA THR A 166 -21.64 -1.80 -28.93
C THR A 166 -22.46 -1.19 -27.77
N PRO A 167 -23.45 -0.29 -28.02
CA PRO A 167 -24.07 0.51 -26.98
C PRO A 167 -25.35 -0.13 -26.43
N SER A 168 -25.49 -0.15 -25.10
CA SER A 168 -26.79 -0.31 -24.45
C SER A 168 -26.85 0.55 -23.19
N SER A 169 -27.59 1.64 -23.32
CA SER A 169 -27.93 2.61 -22.28
C SER A 169 -28.75 2.02 -21.15
N ASN A 170 -28.34 2.26 -19.90
CA ASN A 170 -29.20 2.33 -18.71
C ASN A 170 -28.59 3.32 -17.70
N PRO A 171 -29.29 4.40 -17.30
CA PRO A 171 -28.76 5.44 -16.43
C PRO A 171 -29.20 5.21 -14.98
N HIS A 172 -28.72 4.17 -14.31
CA HIS A 172 -28.87 4.02 -12.85
C HIS A 172 -27.87 2.99 -12.32
N ASP A 173 -26.66 3.47 -12.03
CA ASP A 173 -25.79 3.08 -10.90
C ASP A 173 -24.39 3.60 -11.16
N GLU A 174 -24.27 4.93 -11.24
CA GLU A 174 -22.97 5.59 -11.22
C GLU A 174 -22.51 5.63 -9.76
N GLN A 175 -22.03 4.50 -9.27
CA GLN A 175 -21.44 4.41 -7.95
C GLN A 175 -20.05 5.07 -8.03
N LEU A 176 -20.07 6.40 -7.96
CA LEU A 176 -18.90 7.25 -7.83
C LEU A 176 -18.09 6.74 -6.63
N CYS A 177 -17.04 5.97 -6.91
CA CYS A 177 -16.10 5.48 -5.91
C CYS A 177 -15.28 6.68 -5.44
N THR A 178 -15.87 7.45 -4.53
CA THR A 178 -15.29 8.66 -3.99
C THR A 178 -14.26 8.25 -2.94
N TRP A 179 -13.03 8.00 -3.39
CA TRP A 179 -11.91 7.73 -2.51
C TRP A 179 -11.53 9.02 -1.78
N SER A 180 -11.90 9.12 -0.51
CA SER A 180 -11.50 10.22 0.36
C SER A 180 -10.50 9.73 1.38
N LEU A 181 -9.35 10.42 1.51
CA LEU A 181 -8.45 10.26 2.65
C LEU A 181 -9.15 10.52 4.00
N LYS A 182 -10.42 10.93 4.05
CA LYS A 182 -11.20 10.98 5.30
C LYS A 182 -11.18 9.65 6.08
N ALA A 183 -11.16 8.50 5.40
CA ALA A 183 -11.02 7.20 6.07
C ALA A 183 -9.65 7.05 6.79
N LEU A 184 -8.61 7.74 6.33
CA LEU A 184 -7.31 7.87 7.01
C LEU A 184 -7.27 9.04 8.01
N ALA A 185 -8.00 10.13 7.75
CA ALA A 185 -7.98 11.35 8.56
C ALA A 185 -8.62 11.17 9.95
N SER A 186 -9.52 10.19 10.13
CA SER A 186 -10.05 9.85 11.46
C SER A 186 -8.96 9.45 12.47
N ARG A 187 -7.76 9.09 12.00
CA ARG A 187 -6.57 8.86 12.85
C ARG A 187 -5.85 10.17 13.23
N TRP A 188 -5.98 11.24 12.44
CA TRP A 188 -5.25 12.51 12.59
C TRP A 188 -6.04 13.58 13.34
N GLU A 189 -7.39 13.55 13.30
CA GLU A 189 -8.24 14.45 14.11
C GLU A 189 -8.21 14.15 15.62
N GLY A 190 -7.65 13.00 16.04
CA GLY A 190 -7.49 12.64 17.46
C GLY A 190 -6.18 13.11 18.12
N ALA A 191 -5.28 13.79 17.40
CA ALA A 191 -3.95 14.16 17.88
C ALA A 191 -3.74 15.68 18.07
N ALA A 192 -4.78 16.51 17.92
CA ALA A 192 -4.70 17.92 18.25
C ALA A 192 -4.95 18.11 19.76
N PRO A 193 -3.98 18.60 20.56
CA PRO A 193 -4.28 19.04 21.91
C PRO A 193 -5.24 20.23 21.82
N SER A 194 -6.41 20.08 22.44
CA SER A 194 -7.33 21.17 22.71
C SER A 194 -6.57 22.28 23.44
N SER A 195 -6.41 23.42 22.78
CA SER A 195 -5.97 24.67 23.40
C SER A 195 -7.15 25.34 24.08
#